data_AF-A0A9P1F1N6-F1
#
_entry.id   AF-A0A9P1F1N6-F1
#
_cell.length_a   1.000
_cell.length_b   1.000
_cell.length_c   1.000
_cell.angle_alpha   90.00
_cell.angle_beta   90.00
_cell.angle_gamma   90.00
#
_symmetry.space_group_name_H-M   'P 1'
#
loop_
_entity.id
_entity.type
_entity.pdbx_description
1 polymer ?
#
loop_
_entity_poly.entity_id
_entity_poly.type
_entity_poly.pdbx_seq_one_letter_code
_entity_poly.pdbx_strand_id
1 'polypeptide(L)'
;MGGSLSRSVDIGAENEIENDEDPREILSKKLIFLRDSMIQMRGQLLHFQHVYKYWQSDIEQLQSELKILKMVIMVIHKSIEDVKAQKNISEQIMRILKPRVDEINDVMCVLMLEIDQYNSKTGQNTIDQLETLMNKLNPFDIPNVESLEEGSIEEPIETDRVLNSILKQHSEKHAKQLDKIKTARIQIEEETEVCCDNVKIERGNQKISTILRKPVVLFVNNLDDEKTLETLRILNQNKVDYSVFDVAFDAEDRMDYSGPSLGLETPKLCCIPARPLICFLAGLEVVRGIFSIVWAENWAASVLFFVSIFLNALLFFGSARNNEPALKWSLRVVLVCVVLAAIQFLIWPVMYSSLTASGMIDNSTMVDYEDDLFKPDSTKKQMFIRGLIAGYASSSPLLSSSEPNF
;
A
#
# COMPACT_ATOMS: atom_id res chain seq x y z
N MET A 1 46.79 -6.20 -61.66
CA MET A 1 47.65 -6.15 -60.45
C MET A 1 46.76 -5.83 -59.26
N GLY A 2 46.68 -6.72 -58.29
CA GLY A 2 45.76 -6.62 -57.14
C GLY A 2 45.38 -8.02 -56.65
N GLY A 3 46.31 -8.65 -55.92
CA GLY A 3 46.28 -10.06 -55.57
C GLY A 3 45.20 -10.42 -54.53
N SER A 4 44.49 -11.49 -54.83
CA SER A 4 43.58 -12.22 -53.95
C SER A 4 44.35 -12.86 -52.80
N LEU A 5 44.16 -12.36 -51.58
CA LEU A 5 44.58 -13.04 -50.34
C LEU A 5 43.53 -14.09 -49.96
N SER A 6 43.68 -15.28 -50.53
CA SER A 6 42.95 -16.48 -50.13
C SER A 6 43.62 -17.06 -48.89
N ARG A 7 43.12 -16.70 -47.70
CA ARG A 7 43.60 -17.26 -46.42
C ARG A 7 42.88 -18.61 -46.22
N SER A 8 43.50 -19.68 -46.71
CA SER A 8 43.12 -21.05 -46.38
C SER A 8 43.40 -21.26 -44.89
N VAL A 9 42.34 -21.29 -44.09
CA VAL A 9 42.38 -21.77 -42.71
C VAL A 9 42.52 -23.29 -42.82
N ASP A 10 43.74 -23.79 -42.66
CA ASP A 10 43.99 -25.19 -42.35
C ASP A 10 43.24 -25.51 -41.06
N ILE A 11 42.10 -26.16 -41.22
CA ILE A 11 41.41 -26.87 -40.14
C ILE A 11 42.34 -28.05 -39.85
N GLY A 12 43.24 -27.84 -38.89
CA GLY A 12 44.05 -28.89 -38.32
C GLY A 12 43.10 -30.00 -37.89
N ALA A 13 43.35 -31.20 -38.44
CA ALA A 13 42.77 -32.43 -37.96
C ALA A 13 43.03 -32.51 -36.46
N GLU A 14 42.01 -32.19 -35.67
CA GLU A 14 41.98 -32.56 -34.26
C GLU A 14 42.11 -34.07 -34.23
N ASN A 15 43.29 -34.54 -33.84
CA ASN A 15 43.52 -35.91 -33.46
C ASN A 15 42.42 -36.27 -32.47
N GLU A 16 41.46 -37.08 -32.92
CA GLU A 16 40.64 -37.94 -32.06
C GLU A 16 41.63 -38.85 -31.34
N ILE A 17 42.23 -38.33 -30.27
CA ILE A 17 42.79 -39.15 -29.21
C ILE A 17 41.55 -39.84 -28.65
N GLU A 18 41.28 -41.04 -29.16
CA GLU A 18 40.45 -42.05 -28.50
C GLU A 18 41.04 -42.24 -27.11
N ASN A 19 40.63 -41.38 -26.19
CA ASN A 19 40.78 -41.63 -24.77
C ASN A 19 39.89 -42.84 -24.51
N ASP A 20 40.51 -44.01 -24.50
CA ASP A 20 39.98 -45.30 -24.03
C ASP A 20 39.73 -45.25 -22.51
N GLU A 21 39.14 -44.14 -22.02
CA GLU A 21 38.66 -44.01 -20.66
C GLU A 21 37.44 -44.92 -20.53
N ASP A 22 37.51 -45.87 -19.59
CA ASP A 22 36.41 -46.77 -19.27
C ASP A 22 35.11 -45.95 -19.11
N PRO A 23 34.05 -46.26 -19.85
CA PRO A 23 32.78 -45.52 -19.78
C PRO A 23 32.23 -45.41 -18.35
N ARG A 24 32.60 -46.33 -17.45
CA ARG A 24 32.27 -46.26 -16.02
C ARG A 24 32.96 -45.10 -15.31
N GLU A 25 34.20 -44.79 -15.66
CA GLU A 25 34.96 -43.69 -15.07
C GLU A 25 34.40 -42.33 -15.53
N ILE A 26 34.03 -42.21 -16.80
CA ILE A 26 33.36 -41.02 -17.35
C ILE A 26 32.02 -40.80 -16.65
N LEU A 27 31.23 -41.86 -16.44
CA LEU A 27 29.95 -41.78 -15.73
C LEU A 27 30.13 -41.36 -14.27
N SER A 28 31.15 -41.91 -13.58
CA SER A 28 31.51 -41.54 -12.21
C SER A 28 31.88 -40.06 -12.10
N LYS A 29 32.76 -39.55 -12.99
CA LYS A 29 33.14 -38.12 -13.05
C LYS A 29 31.91 -37.23 -13.27
N LYS A 30 30.99 -37.61 -14.17
CA LYS A 30 29.74 -36.87 -14.42
C LYS A 30 28.79 -36.88 -13.22
N LEU A 31 28.67 -38.01 -12.50
CA LEU A 31 27.84 -38.12 -11.30
C LEU A 31 28.39 -37.26 -10.15
N ILE A 32 29.71 -37.21 -9.97
CA ILE A 32 30.35 -36.33 -8.97
C ILE A 32 30.08 -34.86 -9.31
N PHE A 33 30.26 -34.48 -10.58
CA PHE A 33 29.97 -33.12 -11.03
C PHE A 33 28.50 -32.73 -10.84
N LEU A 34 27.58 -33.65 -11.14
CA LEU A 34 26.14 -33.44 -10.94
C LEU A 34 25.79 -33.29 -9.45
N ARG A 35 26.37 -34.14 -8.59
CA ARG A 35 26.21 -34.06 -7.13
C ARG A 35 26.67 -32.70 -6.60
N ASP A 36 27.84 -32.25 -7.01
CA ASP A 36 28.41 -30.98 -6.53
C ASP A 36 27.60 -29.77 -7.05
N SER A 37 27.12 -29.84 -8.30
CA SER A 37 26.19 -28.86 -8.86
C SER A 37 24.86 -28.81 -8.10
N MET A 38 24.31 -29.96 -7.70
CA MET A 38 23.10 -30.03 -6.88
C MET A 38 23.29 -29.45 -5.48
N ILE A 39 24.45 -29.69 -4.86
CA ILE A 39 24.79 -29.10 -3.55
C ILE A 39 24.87 -27.58 -3.67
N GLN A 40 25.51 -27.06 -4.72
CA GLN A 40 25.61 -25.62 -4.96
C GLN A 40 24.23 -24.99 -5.22
N MET A 41 23.39 -25.62 -6.05
CA MET A 41 22.02 -25.16 -6.29
C MET A 41 21.19 -25.17 -5.01
N ARG A 42 21.33 -26.18 -4.15
CA ARG A 42 20.66 -26.22 -2.84
C ARG A 42 21.10 -25.07 -1.93
N GLY A 43 22.40 -24.74 -1.92
CA GLY A 43 22.92 -23.58 -1.20
C GLY A 43 22.29 -22.27 -1.67
N GLN A 44 22.21 -22.06 -2.99
CA GLN A 44 21.56 -20.88 -3.57
C GLN A 44 20.06 -20.82 -3.26
N LEU A 45 19.36 -21.96 -3.31
CA LEU A 45 17.95 -22.04 -2.97
C LEU A 45 17.69 -21.67 -1.50
N LEU A 46 18.55 -22.11 -0.58
CA LEU A 46 18.45 -21.75 0.84
C LEU A 46 18.67 -20.26 1.07
N HIS A 47 19.64 -19.64 0.39
CA HIS A 47 19.81 -18.19 0.42
C HIS A 47 18.58 -17.45 -0.12
N PHE A 48 18.01 -17.92 -1.23
CA PHE A 48 16.78 -17.34 -1.78
C PHE A 48 15.60 -17.47 -0.81
N GLN A 49 15.42 -18.63 -0.17
CA GLN A 49 14.38 -18.82 0.85
C GLN A 49 14.57 -17.90 2.06
N HIS A 50 15.82 -17.64 2.47
CA HIS A 50 16.11 -16.71 3.56
C HIS A 50 15.77 -15.27 3.16
N VAL A 51 16.19 -14.83 1.98
CA VAL A 51 15.85 -13.49 1.44
C VAL A 51 14.35 -13.33 1.27
N TYR A 52 13.66 -14.36 0.78
CA TYR A 52 12.21 -14.36 0.62
C TYR A 52 11.48 -14.23 1.96
N LYS A 53 11.90 -14.96 3.00
CA LYS A 53 11.34 -14.82 4.36
C LYS A 53 11.55 -13.43 4.94
N TYR A 54 12.73 -12.84 4.71
CA TYR A 54 13.03 -11.48 5.14
C TYR A 54 12.09 -10.48 4.44
N TRP A 55 11.96 -10.58 3.12
CA TRP A 55 11.02 -9.77 2.34
C TRP A 55 9.56 -9.92 2.78
N GLN A 56 9.15 -11.13 3.14
CA GLN A 56 7.79 -11.39 3.61
C GLN A 56 7.53 -10.74 4.98
N SER A 57 8.54 -10.69 5.86
CA SER A 57 8.46 -9.94 7.12
C SER A 57 8.28 -8.44 6.88
N ASP A 58 9.01 -7.87 5.92
CA ASP A 58 8.89 -6.44 5.56
C ASP A 58 7.51 -6.13 4.98
N ILE A 59 6.93 -7.03 4.18
CA ILE A 59 5.56 -6.89 3.67
C ILE A 59 4.53 -6.92 4.80
N GLU A 60 4.67 -7.83 5.77
CA GLU A 60 3.78 -7.88 6.94
C GLU A 60 3.88 -6.61 7.79
N GLN A 61 5.09 -6.08 7.96
CA GLN A 61 5.31 -4.80 8.63
C GLN A 61 4.62 -3.64 7.87
N LEU A 62 4.84 -3.53 6.56
CA LEU A 62 4.20 -2.52 5.72
C LEU A 62 2.67 -2.61 5.75
N GLN A 63 2.10 -3.82 5.75
CA GLN A 63 0.65 -3.99 5.90
C GLN A 63 0.15 -3.52 7.26
N SER A 64 0.93 -3.74 8.33
CA SER A 64 0.59 -3.24 9.66
C SER A 64 0.64 -1.71 9.72
N GLU A 65 1.65 -1.08 9.12
CA GLU A 65 1.79 0.37 9.04
C GLU A 65 0.68 1.00 8.20
N LEU A 66 0.32 0.39 7.07
CA LEU A 66 -0.81 0.82 6.24
C LEU A 66 -2.13 0.78 7.01
N LYS A 67 -2.31 -0.24 7.87
CA LYS A 67 -3.51 -0.36 8.73
C LYS A 67 -3.56 0.75 9.78
N ILE A 68 -2.42 1.11 10.37
CA ILE A 68 -2.30 2.24 11.30
C ILE A 68 -2.63 3.55 10.56
N LEU A 69 -2.05 3.77 9.38
CA LEU A 69 -2.32 4.96 8.56
C LEU A 69 -3.80 5.08 8.21
N LYS A 70 -4.46 3.97 7.86
CA LYS A 70 -5.91 3.95 7.59
C LYS A 70 -6.74 4.32 8.82
N MET A 71 -6.35 3.89 10.03
CA MET A 71 -6.99 4.34 11.27
C MET A 71 -6.81 5.85 11.48
N VAL A 72 -5.59 6.37 11.28
CA VAL A 72 -5.32 7.82 11.41
C VAL A 72 -6.17 8.63 10.43
N ILE A 73 -6.26 8.21 9.17
CA ILE A 73 -7.09 8.86 8.15
C ILE A 73 -8.58 8.83 8.56
N MET A 74 -9.08 7.71 9.08
CA MET A 74 -10.45 7.63 9.59
C MET A 74 -10.72 8.63 10.73
N VAL A 75 -9.79 8.77 11.68
CA VAL A 75 -9.92 9.71 12.80
C VAL A 75 -9.92 11.16 12.29
N ILE A 76 -9.02 11.49 11.37
CA ILE A 76 -8.97 12.83 10.76
C ILE A 76 -10.26 13.11 9.98
N HIS A 77 -10.76 12.15 9.20
CA HIS A 77 -11.99 12.30 8.43
C HIS A 77 -13.19 12.59 9.35
N LYS A 78 -13.32 11.82 10.44
CA LYS A 78 -14.34 12.06 11.46
C LYS A 78 -14.21 13.45 12.09
N SER A 79 -13.00 13.88 12.44
CA SER A 79 -12.76 15.23 12.97
C SER A 79 -13.15 16.32 11.97
N ILE A 80 -12.92 16.13 10.67
CA ILE A 80 -13.34 17.08 9.62
C ILE A 80 -14.86 17.11 9.51
N GLU A 81 -15.54 15.97 9.60
CA GLU A 81 -17.01 15.91 9.61
C GLU A 81 -17.60 16.64 10.83
N ASP A 82 -17.01 16.44 12.02
CA ASP A 82 -17.41 17.14 13.24
C ASP A 82 -17.26 18.67 13.10
N VAL A 83 -16.14 19.13 12.53
CA VAL A 83 -15.92 20.57 12.23
C VAL A 83 -16.91 21.10 11.19
N LYS A 84 -17.23 20.32 10.15
CA LYS A 84 -18.25 20.70 9.16
C LYS A 84 -19.63 20.81 9.80
N ALA A 85 -19.98 19.90 10.70
CA ALA A 85 -21.24 19.95 11.45
C ALA A 85 -21.31 21.23 12.31
N GLN A 86 -20.23 21.59 12.99
CA GLN A 86 -20.14 22.84 13.75
C GLN A 86 -20.27 24.09 12.88
N LYS A 87 -19.63 24.11 11.70
CA LYS A 87 -19.76 25.22 10.74
C LYS A 87 -21.21 25.41 10.31
N ASN A 88 -21.92 24.31 10.02
CA ASN A 88 -23.33 24.34 9.62
C ASN A 88 -24.23 24.92 10.73
N ILE A 89 -23.94 24.59 11.99
CA ILE A 89 -24.62 25.19 13.15
C ILE A 89 -24.33 26.70 13.23
N SER A 90 -23.08 27.14 13.00
CA SER A 90 -22.74 28.58 13.01
C SER A 90 -23.43 29.35 11.89
N GLU A 91 -23.57 28.77 10.71
CA GLU A 91 -24.29 29.37 9.59
C GLU A 91 -25.80 29.47 9.90
N GLN A 92 -26.36 28.47 10.58
CA GLN A 92 -27.75 28.49 11.02
C GLN A 92 -27.99 29.55 12.10
N ILE A 93 -27.08 29.70 13.06
CA ILE A 93 -27.10 30.77 14.07
C ILE A 93 -27.00 32.15 13.40
N MET A 94 -26.09 32.34 12.45
CA MET A 94 -25.95 33.60 11.70
C MET A 94 -27.20 33.92 10.88
N ARG A 95 -27.89 32.93 10.30
CA ARG A 95 -29.19 33.16 9.62
C ARG A 95 -30.28 33.63 10.58
N ILE A 96 -30.25 33.19 11.84
CA ILE A 96 -31.23 33.60 12.87
C ILE A 96 -30.89 34.99 13.42
N LEU A 97 -29.60 35.29 13.63
CA LEU A 97 -29.16 36.59 14.18
C LEU A 97 -29.25 37.74 13.17
N LYS A 98 -28.99 37.48 11.89
CA LYS A 98 -28.97 38.52 10.85
C LYS A 98 -30.25 39.39 10.81
N PRO A 99 -31.48 38.83 10.75
CA PRO A 99 -32.69 39.67 10.72
C PRO A 99 -32.89 40.50 11.98
N ARG A 100 -32.43 40.03 13.16
CA ARG A 100 -32.49 40.80 14.42
C ARG A 100 -31.51 41.98 14.40
N VAL A 101 -30.32 41.78 13.83
CA VAL A 101 -29.33 42.85 13.66
C VAL A 101 -29.81 43.88 12.64
N ASP A 102 -30.42 43.42 11.54
CA ASP A 102 -30.99 44.31 10.52
C ASP A 102 -32.15 45.15 11.12
N GLU A 103 -33.01 44.55 11.95
CA GLU A 103 -34.07 45.26 12.68
C GLU A 103 -33.52 46.34 13.64
N ILE A 104 -32.46 46.03 14.39
CA ILE A 104 -31.77 47.02 15.25
C ILE A 104 -31.20 48.16 14.41
N ASN A 105 -30.63 47.85 13.25
CA ASN A 105 -30.02 48.83 12.37
C ASN A 105 -31.07 49.75 11.73
N ASP A 106 -32.22 49.21 11.35
CA ASP A 106 -33.36 49.98 10.86
C ASP A 106 -33.88 50.95 11.94
N VAL A 107 -34.02 50.49 13.19
CA VAL A 107 -34.39 51.34 14.33
C VAL A 107 -33.36 52.44 14.56
N MET A 108 -32.06 52.11 14.51
CA MET A 108 -30.99 53.12 14.62
C MET A 108 -31.05 54.15 13.49
N CYS A 109 -31.35 53.73 12.25
CA CYS A 109 -31.48 54.65 11.12
C CYS A 109 -32.65 55.60 11.31
N VAL A 110 -33.81 55.11 11.78
CA VAL A 110 -34.97 55.96 12.11
C VAL A 110 -34.61 56.96 13.21
N LEU A 111 -33.94 56.52 14.28
CA LEU A 111 -33.50 57.40 15.35
C LEU A 111 -32.52 58.47 14.87
N MET A 112 -31.53 58.11 14.03
CA MET A 112 -30.59 59.08 13.46
C MET A 112 -31.31 60.10 12.57
N LEU A 113 -32.27 59.67 11.75
CA LEU A 113 -33.06 60.57 10.92
C LEU A 113 -33.92 61.52 11.76
N GLU A 114 -34.52 61.04 12.86
CA GLU A 114 -35.27 61.90 13.78
C GLU A 114 -34.36 62.90 14.50
N ILE A 115 -33.16 62.49 14.92
CA ILE A 115 -32.16 63.37 15.52
C ILE A 115 -31.70 64.44 14.53
N ASP A 116 -31.42 64.08 13.28
CA ASP A 116 -31.03 65.04 12.23
C ASP A 116 -32.17 65.98 11.85
N GLN A 117 -33.41 65.47 11.80
CA GLN A 117 -34.58 66.29 11.57
C GLN A 117 -34.86 67.24 12.76
N TYR A 118 -34.53 66.83 13.98
CA TYR A 118 -34.63 67.65 15.18
C TYR A 118 -33.54 68.74 15.19
N ASN A 119 -32.30 68.37 14.91
CA ASN A 119 -31.16 69.30 14.81
C ASN A 119 -31.34 70.35 13.71
N SER A 120 -32.02 69.99 12.61
CA SER A 120 -32.32 70.93 11.52
C SER A 120 -33.51 71.86 11.79
N LYS A 121 -34.41 71.53 12.73
CA LYS A 121 -35.64 72.30 12.99
C LYS A 121 -35.60 73.24 14.18
N THR A 122 -34.60 73.22 15.07
CA THR A 122 -34.71 74.02 16.31
C THR A 122 -33.39 74.56 16.82
N GLY A 123 -33.16 75.85 16.55
CA GLY A 123 -32.41 76.71 17.48
C GLY A 123 -33.32 77.08 18.66
N GLN A 124 -32.88 76.75 19.88
CA GLN A 124 -33.42 77.20 21.18
C GLN A 124 -34.75 76.58 21.68
N ASN A 125 -34.67 75.35 22.21
CA ASN A 125 -35.18 74.91 23.53
C ASN A 125 -35.05 73.37 23.65
N THR A 126 -33.82 72.88 23.75
CA THR A 126 -33.46 71.49 23.38
C THR A 126 -33.33 70.49 24.53
N ILE A 127 -33.36 70.91 25.81
CA ILE A 127 -33.08 70.00 26.93
C ILE A 127 -34.35 69.28 27.40
N ASP A 128 -35.45 70.00 27.61
CA ASP A 128 -36.69 69.43 28.17
C ASP A 128 -37.39 68.43 27.24
N GLN A 129 -37.22 68.57 25.91
CA GLN A 129 -37.83 67.69 24.92
C GLN A 129 -36.99 66.43 24.63
N LEU A 130 -35.66 66.52 24.72
CA LEU A 130 -34.77 65.36 24.66
C LEU A 130 -34.97 64.45 25.87
N GLU A 131 -35.20 65.04 27.04
CA GLU A 131 -35.55 64.32 28.28
C GLU A 131 -36.92 63.60 28.14
N THR A 132 -37.88 64.20 27.44
CA THR A 132 -39.18 63.56 27.14
C THR A 132 -39.06 62.41 26.13
N LEU A 133 -38.15 62.50 25.16
CA LEU A 133 -37.84 61.45 24.18
C LEU A 133 -37.06 60.28 24.81
N MET A 134 -36.09 60.58 25.67
CA MET A 134 -35.40 59.57 26.48
C MET A 134 -36.34 58.87 27.47
N ASN A 135 -37.30 59.58 28.06
CA ASN A 135 -38.30 58.99 28.95
C ASN A 135 -39.36 58.15 28.20
N LYS A 136 -39.56 58.39 26.89
CA LYS A 136 -40.36 57.51 26.01
C LYS A 136 -39.58 56.29 25.53
N LEU A 137 -38.26 56.41 25.42
CA LEU A 137 -37.32 55.31 25.20
C LEU A 137 -36.92 54.72 26.56
N ASN A 138 -37.88 54.27 27.35
CA ASN A 138 -37.58 53.59 28.61
C ASN A 138 -36.83 52.28 28.28
N PRO A 139 -35.55 52.11 28.67
CA PRO A 139 -34.74 50.94 28.30
C PRO A 139 -35.23 49.63 28.95
N PHE A 140 -36.33 49.66 29.71
CA PHE A 140 -36.96 48.52 30.36
C PHE A 140 -38.28 48.06 29.71
N ASP A 141 -38.75 48.68 28.63
CA ASP A 141 -39.85 48.14 27.81
C ASP A 141 -39.36 47.08 26.80
N ILE A 142 -38.37 46.28 27.20
CA ILE A 142 -38.12 44.97 26.58
C ILE A 142 -39.27 44.09 27.04
N PRO A 143 -40.00 43.38 26.15
CA PRO A 143 -41.05 42.47 26.57
C PRO A 143 -40.44 41.40 27.49
N ASN A 144 -40.71 41.55 28.79
CA ASN A 144 -40.31 40.61 29.81
C ASN A 144 -41.06 39.29 29.54
N VAL A 145 -40.34 38.17 29.52
CA VAL A 145 -40.88 36.82 29.24
C VAL A 145 -41.87 36.36 30.34
N GLU A 146 -42.08 37.18 31.37
CA GLU A 146 -42.97 36.96 32.51
C GLU A 146 -44.45 37.32 32.28
N SER A 147 -44.87 37.82 31.10
CA SER A 147 -46.32 37.98 30.83
C SER A 147 -47.08 36.66 30.61
N LEU A 148 -46.45 35.52 30.88
CA LEU A 148 -47.08 34.19 30.88
C LEU A 148 -47.46 33.67 32.27
N GLU A 149 -46.96 34.22 33.38
CA GLU A 149 -47.29 33.69 34.72
C GLU A 149 -47.29 34.79 35.78
N GLU A 150 -48.42 35.49 35.97
CA GLU A 150 -48.73 36.09 37.28
C GLU A 150 -50.24 36.04 37.53
N GLY A 151 -50.66 34.91 38.11
CA GLY A 151 -51.73 34.89 39.09
C GLY A 151 -51.08 34.92 40.48
N SER A 152 -51.16 36.09 41.14
CA SER A 152 -51.18 36.35 42.59
C SER A 152 -50.37 35.45 43.55
N ILE A 153 -49.48 36.04 44.35
CA ILE A 153 -49.52 36.12 45.84
C ILE A 153 -48.13 36.50 46.40
N GLU A 154 -48.13 37.59 47.17
CA GLU A 154 -47.41 37.94 48.41
C GLU A 154 -46.00 37.41 48.77
N GLU A 155 -45.22 38.38 49.27
CA GLU A 155 -44.07 38.34 50.19
C GLU A 155 -42.66 37.96 49.68
N PRO A 156 -41.62 38.75 50.09
CA PRO A 156 -40.23 38.54 49.67
C PRO A 156 -39.61 37.40 50.50
N ILE A 157 -39.81 36.17 50.06
CA ILE A 157 -39.17 34.99 50.64
C ILE A 157 -37.76 34.86 50.07
N GLU A 158 -36.74 34.98 50.94
CA GLU A 158 -35.51 34.15 51.07
C GLU A 158 -34.93 33.41 49.83
N THR A 159 -35.05 33.96 48.62
CA THR A 159 -34.72 33.31 47.33
C THR A 159 -33.23 33.01 47.20
N ASP A 160 -32.35 33.84 47.77
CA ASP A 160 -30.90 33.60 47.75
C ASP A 160 -30.47 32.39 48.58
N ARG A 161 -31.22 32.00 49.61
CA ARG A 161 -30.93 30.79 50.40
C ARG A 161 -31.38 29.54 49.67
N VAL A 162 -32.54 29.60 49.03
CA VAL A 162 -33.09 28.48 48.26
C VAL A 162 -32.22 28.23 47.02
N LEU A 163 -31.83 29.27 46.29
CA LEU A 163 -30.99 29.15 45.09
C LEU A 163 -29.62 28.56 45.41
N ASN A 164 -28.98 29.00 46.50
CA ASN A 164 -27.70 28.44 46.94
C ASN A 164 -27.81 26.98 47.43
N SER A 165 -28.93 26.60 48.04
CA SER A 165 -29.16 25.20 48.42
C SER A 165 -29.34 24.28 47.19
N ILE A 166 -30.04 24.76 46.16
CA ILE A 166 -30.26 24.04 44.91
C ILE A 166 -28.94 23.89 44.14
N LEU A 167 -28.13 24.95 44.06
CA LEU A 167 -26.84 24.94 43.38
C LEU A 167 -25.85 23.99 44.04
N LYS A 168 -25.81 23.98 45.38
CA LYS A 168 -24.97 23.05 46.16
C LYS A 168 -25.42 21.60 45.93
N GLN A 169 -26.73 21.33 46.01
CA GLN A 169 -27.27 19.98 45.77
C GLN A 169 -27.03 19.49 44.33
N HIS A 170 -27.13 20.37 43.34
CA HIS A 170 -26.82 20.05 41.95
C HIS A 170 -25.33 19.76 41.73
N SER A 171 -24.44 20.54 42.35
CA SER A 171 -22.99 20.34 42.26
C SER A 171 -22.55 19.00 42.86
N GLU A 172 -23.10 18.61 44.01
CA GLU A 172 -22.81 17.32 44.65
C GLU A 172 -23.35 16.14 43.85
N LYS A 173 -24.53 16.27 43.24
CA LYS A 173 -25.11 15.25 42.37
C LYS A 173 -24.29 15.09 41.08
N HIS A 174 -23.81 16.19 40.51
CA HIS A 174 -22.96 16.17 39.32
C HIS A 174 -21.57 15.57 39.61
N ALA A 175 -20.97 15.90 40.76
CA ALA A 175 -19.70 15.29 41.19
C ALA A 175 -19.83 13.76 41.36
N LYS A 176 -20.90 13.29 42.01
CA LYS A 176 -21.18 11.84 42.15
C LYS A 176 -21.43 11.14 40.81
N GLN A 177 -22.07 11.82 39.85
CA GLN A 177 -22.23 11.28 38.49
C GLN A 177 -20.90 11.20 37.74
N LEU A 178 -20.05 12.21 37.89
CA LEU A 178 -18.74 12.23 37.25
C LEU A 178 -17.83 11.10 37.77
N ASP A 179 -17.84 10.83 39.08
CA ASP A 179 -17.07 9.73 39.67
C ASP A 179 -17.59 8.35 39.24
N LYS A 180 -18.91 8.19 39.10
CA LYS A 180 -19.50 6.96 38.51
C LYS A 180 -19.05 6.76 37.06
N ILE A 181 -19.03 7.82 36.25
CA ILE A 181 -18.58 7.75 34.85
C ILE A 181 -17.10 7.40 34.78
N LYS A 182 -16.25 7.99 35.63
CA LYS A 182 -14.82 7.66 35.70
C LYS A 182 -14.60 6.20 36.07
N THR A 183 -15.32 5.69 37.07
CA THR A 183 -15.21 4.29 37.51
C THR A 183 -15.65 3.33 36.42
N ALA A 184 -16.77 3.62 35.74
CA ALA A 184 -17.25 2.81 34.61
C ALA A 184 -16.26 2.81 33.45
N ARG A 185 -15.58 3.94 33.18
CA ARG A 185 -14.56 4.04 32.14
C ARG A 185 -13.33 3.18 32.44
N ILE A 186 -12.85 3.19 33.68
CA ILE A 186 -11.73 2.34 34.12
C ILE A 186 -12.09 0.86 33.96
N GLN A 187 -13.29 0.47 34.37
CA GLN A 187 -13.75 -0.91 34.21
C GLN A 187 -13.82 -1.34 32.73
N ILE A 188 -14.31 -0.46 31.84
CA ILE A 188 -14.32 -0.75 30.40
C ILE A 188 -12.89 -0.88 29.85
N GLU A 189 -11.96 -0.02 30.28
CA GLU A 189 -10.55 -0.09 29.86
C GLU A 189 -9.92 -1.43 30.30
N GLU A 190 -10.13 -1.88 31.54
CA GLU A 190 -9.68 -3.19 32.04
C GLU A 190 -10.31 -4.36 31.25
N GLU A 191 -11.63 -4.33 31.00
CA GLU A 191 -12.32 -5.36 30.21
C GLU A 191 -11.80 -5.43 28.76
N THR A 192 -11.47 -4.27 28.16
CA THR A 192 -10.88 -4.24 26.82
C THR A 192 -9.47 -4.79 26.78
N GLU A 193 -8.66 -4.57 27.81
CA GLU A 193 -7.30 -5.13 27.91
C GLU A 193 -7.35 -6.66 28.02
N VAL A 194 -8.21 -7.20 28.88
CA VAL A 194 -8.43 -8.65 29.03
C VAL A 194 -8.91 -9.28 27.71
N CYS A 195 -9.83 -8.62 27.00
CA CYS A 195 -10.30 -9.09 25.70
C CYS A 195 -9.18 -9.11 24.66
N CYS A 196 -8.34 -8.07 24.61
CA CYS A 196 -7.18 -8.04 23.73
C CYS A 196 -6.19 -9.17 23.99
N ASP A 197 -5.93 -9.51 25.25
CA ASP A 197 -5.01 -10.60 25.62
C ASP A 197 -5.58 -11.99 25.29
N ASN A 198 -6.88 -12.21 25.50
CA ASN A 198 -7.54 -13.45 25.07
C ASN A 198 -7.42 -13.66 23.55
N VAL A 199 -7.60 -12.61 22.76
CA VAL A 199 -7.42 -12.68 21.30
C VAL A 199 -5.96 -13.00 20.91
N LYS A 200 -4.97 -12.47 21.65
CA LYS A 200 -3.56 -12.82 21.41
C LYS A 200 -3.28 -14.29 21.72
N ILE A 201 -3.83 -14.82 22.81
CA ILE A 201 -3.68 -16.22 23.20
C ILE A 201 -4.31 -17.14 22.16
N GLU A 202 -5.53 -16.85 21.69
CA GLU A 202 -6.18 -17.63 20.63
C GLU A 202 -5.39 -17.63 19.33
N ARG A 203 -4.86 -16.48 18.90
CA ARG A 203 -3.96 -16.41 17.74
C ARG A 203 -2.68 -17.21 17.94
N GLY A 204 -2.12 -17.19 19.15
CA GLY A 204 -0.96 -18.02 19.52
C GLY A 204 -1.27 -19.51 19.35
N ASN A 205 -2.41 -19.97 19.88
CA ASN A 205 -2.87 -21.35 19.76
C ASN A 205 -3.14 -21.76 18.31
N GLN A 206 -3.74 -20.87 17.51
CA GLN A 206 -3.92 -21.11 16.07
C GLN A 206 -2.59 -21.25 15.34
N LYS A 207 -1.61 -20.39 15.63
CA LYS A 207 -0.24 -20.49 15.05
C LYS A 207 0.45 -21.80 15.43
N ILE A 208 0.34 -22.23 16.69
CA ILE A 208 0.90 -23.51 17.14
C ILE A 208 0.21 -24.67 16.40
N SER A 209 -1.12 -24.63 16.25
CA SER A 209 -1.86 -25.67 15.53
C SER A 209 -1.52 -25.74 14.03
N THR A 210 -1.21 -24.60 13.39
CA THR A 210 -0.78 -24.56 11.99
C THR A 210 0.66 -25.04 11.80
N ILE A 211 1.54 -24.80 12.77
CA ILE A 211 2.91 -25.35 12.75
C ILE A 211 2.86 -26.88 12.90
N LEU A 212 1.99 -27.39 13.79
CA LEU A 212 1.86 -28.83 14.06
C LEU A 212 1.09 -29.60 12.97
N ARG A 213 0.35 -28.93 12.09
CA ARG A 213 -0.44 -29.56 11.01
C ARG A 213 0.19 -29.44 9.62
N LYS A 214 1.49 -29.18 9.52
CA LYS A 214 2.14 -29.19 8.21
C LYS A 214 2.07 -30.61 7.62
N PRO A 215 1.66 -30.76 6.36
CA PRO A 215 1.56 -32.07 5.73
C PRO A 215 2.94 -32.71 5.69
N VAL A 216 3.04 -33.95 6.18
CA VAL A 216 4.29 -34.72 6.17
C VAL A 216 4.40 -35.39 4.80
N VAL A 217 5.46 -35.08 4.06
CA VAL A 217 5.76 -35.76 2.79
C VAL A 217 6.64 -36.97 3.08
N LEU A 218 6.16 -38.16 2.76
CA LEU A 218 6.89 -39.42 2.91
C LEU A 218 7.42 -39.87 1.56
N PHE A 219 8.73 -40.07 1.48
CA PHE A 219 9.37 -40.73 0.35
C PHE A 219 9.52 -42.20 0.70
N VAL A 220 8.81 -43.04 -0.05
CA VAL A 220 8.72 -44.48 0.21
C VAL A 220 9.32 -45.20 -0.98
N ASN A 221 10.31 -46.07 -0.71
CA ASN A 221 10.92 -46.89 -1.77
C ASN A 221 10.07 -48.11 -2.14
N ASN A 222 9.25 -48.61 -1.22
CA ASN A 222 8.31 -49.69 -1.49
C ASN A 222 7.09 -49.53 -0.57
N LEU A 223 5.91 -49.33 -1.16
CA LEU A 223 4.64 -49.21 -0.45
C LEU A 223 4.25 -50.49 0.28
N ASP A 224 4.74 -51.64 -0.19
CA ASP A 224 4.42 -52.95 0.37
C ASP A 224 5.32 -53.33 1.57
N ASP A 225 6.30 -52.51 1.94
CA ASP A 225 7.13 -52.76 3.11
C ASP A 225 6.31 -52.63 4.40
N GLU A 226 6.38 -53.65 5.27
CA GLU A 226 5.58 -53.75 6.50
C GLU A 226 5.81 -52.55 7.43
N LYS A 227 7.05 -52.03 7.46
CA LYS A 227 7.42 -50.83 8.22
C LYS A 227 6.79 -49.56 7.66
N THR A 228 6.67 -49.45 6.34
CA THR A 228 5.97 -48.32 5.69
C THR A 228 4.51 -48.34 6.08
N LEU A 229 3.85 -49.50 5.99
CA LEU A 229 2.44 -49.66 6.34
C LEU A 229 2.18 -49.36 7.82
N GLU A 230 3.08 -49.79 8.71
CA GLU A 230 3.01 -49.46 10.14
C GLU A 230 3.13 -47.94 10.37
N THR A 231 4.08 -47.29 9.69
CA THR A 231 4.27 -45.83 9.78
C THR A 231 3.04 -45.07 9.28
N LEU A 232 2.46 -45.48 8.15
CA LEU A 232 1.22 -44.89 7.61
C LEU A 232 0.04 -45.08 8.56
N ARG A 233 -0.05 -46.25 9.21
CA ARG A 233 -1.08 -46.52 10.21
C ARG A 233 -0.95 -45.61 11.43
N ILE A 234 0.27 -45.38 11.94
CA ILE A 234 0.54 -44.46 13.04
C ILE A 234 0.16 -43.02 12.67
N LEU A 235 0.52 -42.57 11.46
CA LEU A 235 0.17 -41.22 10.99
C LEU A 235 -1.34 -41.03 10.85
N ASN A 236 -2.03 -42.03 10.31
CA ASN A 236 -3.49 -42.02 10.19
C ASN A 236 -4.19 -42.04 11.55
N GLN A 237 -3.71 -42.85 12.51
CA GLN A 237 -4.23 -42.88 13.89
C GLN A 237 -4.10 -41.52 14.59
N ASN A 238 -3.01 -40.79 14.32
CA ASN A 238 -2.76 -39.47 14.88
C ASN A 238 -3.41 -38.31 14.09
N LYS A 239 -4.19 -38.61 13.03
CA LYS A 239 -4.81 -37.62 12.13
C LYS A 239 -3.80 -36.60 11.57
N VAL A 240 -2.59 -37.07 11.25
CA VAL A 240 -1.58 -36.24 10.59
C VAL A 240 -1.86 -36.28 9.10
N ASP A 241 -2.01 -35.12 8.46
CA ASP A 241 -2.07 -35.06 7.00
C ASP A 241 -0.70 -35.46 6.42
N TYR A 242 -0.69 -36.43 5.52
CA TYR A 242 0.52 -36.88 4.85
C TYR A 242 0.31 -37.07 3.34
N SER A 243 1.40 -36.96 2.58
CA SER A 243 1.43 -37.27 1.14
C SER A 243 2.54 -38.28 0.89
N VAL A 244 2.21 -39.40 0.24
CA VAL A 244 3.14 -40.48 -0.07
C VAL A 244 3.65 -40.31 -1.50
N PHE A 245 4.97 -40.28 -1.67
CA PHE A 245 5.64 -40.36 -2.96
C PHE A 245 6.34 -41.71 -3.06
N ASP A 246 5.87 -42.55 -3.98
CA ASP A 246 6.52 -43.80 -4.34
C ASP A 246 7.71 -43.50 -5.25
N VAL A 247 8.91 -43.77 -4.76
CA VAL A 247 10.17 -43.50 -5.49
C VAL A 247 10.50 -44.64 -6.45
N ALA A 248 9.99 -45.86 -6.22
CA ALA A 248 10.28 -47.01 -7.08
C ALA A 248 9.46 -46.99 -8.37
N PHE A 249 8.19 -46.59 -8.31
CA PHE A 249 7.33 -46.54 -9.49
C PHE A 249 7.77 -45.50 -10.53
N ASP A 250 8.43 -44.43 -10.10
CA ASP A 250 8.82 -43.29 -10.95
C ASP A 250 10.17 -43.52 -11.69
N ALA A 251 10.89 -44.59 -11.34
CA ALA A 251 12.17 -44.94 -11.97
C ALA A 251 12.02 -45.85 -13.20
N GLU A 252 10.97 -46.68 -13.24
CA GLU A 252 10.80 -47.70 -14.29
C GLU A 252 10.02 -47.17 -15.52
N ASP A 253 9.18 -46.15 -15.36
CA ASP A 253 8.32 -45.63 -16.44
C ASP A 253 8.96 -44.48 -17.28
N ARG A 254 10.28 -44.27 -17.17
CA ARG A 254 10.99 -43.14 -17.82
C ARG A 254 11.76 -43.45 -19.11
N MET A 255 11.78 -44.69 -19.60
CA MET A 255 12.67 -45.07 -20.72
C MET A 255 12.02 -45.56 -22.02
N ASP A 256 10.69 -45.45 -22.19
CA ASP A 256 10.01 -45.79 -23.46
C ASP A 256 9.32 -44.57 -24.12
N TYR A 257 10.11 -43.64 -24.67
CA TYR A 257 9.64 -42.48 -25.44
C TYR A 257 9.47 -42.79 -26.94
N SER A 258 8.66 -43.78 -27.30
CA SER A 258 8.28 -44.03 -28.72
C SER A 258 6.79 -44.32 -28.95
N GLY A 259 5.92 -43.96 -27.99
CA GLY A 259 4.47 -43.98 -28.13
C GLY A 259 3.89 -42.59 -28.45
N PRO A 260 2.69 -42.52 -29.09
CA PRO A 260 2.08 -41.26 -29.50
C PRO A 260 1.78 -40.40 -28.27
N SER A 261 2.58 -39.34 -28.10
CA SER A 261 2.40 -38.20 -27.19
C SER A 261 1.39 -38.45 -26.07
N LEU A 262 1.77 -39.29 -25.09
CA LEU A 262 1.04 -39.36 -23.83
C LEU A 262 0.92 -37.94 -23.29
N GLY A 263 -0.31 -37.56 -22.98
CA GLY A 263 -0.67 -36.28 -22.41
C GLY A 263 0.03 -36.07 -21.07
N LEU A 264 1.28 -35.63 -21.13
CA LEU A 264 1.92 -34.83 -20.10
C LEU A 264 0.94 -33.69 -19.82
N GLU A 265 0.17 -33.83 -18.74
CA GLU A 265 -0.68 -32.76 -18.24
C GLU A 265 0.19 -31.50 -18.23
N THR A 266 -0.17 -30.54 -19.07
CA THR A 266 0.58 -29.29 -19.16
C THR A 266 0.70 -28.72 -17.76
N PRO A 267 1.89 -28.34 -17.28
CA PRO A 267 2.10 -27.87 -15.91
C PRO A 267 1.07 -26.77 -15.60
N LYS A 268 0.18 -27.07 -14.66
CA LYS A 268 -0.89 -26.16 -14.22
C LYS A 268 -0.26 -25.21 -13.20
N LEU A 269 -0.12 -23.94 -13.58
CA LEU A 269 0.28 -22.88 -12.65
C LEU A 269 -1.03 -22.36 -12.03
N CYS A 270 -1.27 -22.66 -10.74
CA CYS A 270 -2.48 -22.23 -10.02
C CYS A 270 -3.80 -22.54 -10.76
N CYS A 271 -3.98 -23.79 -11.21
CA CYS A 271 -5.18 -24.29 -11.90
C CYS A 271 -5.45 -23.71 -13.31
N ILE A 272 -4.63 -22.76 -13.79
CA ILE A 272 -4.75 -22.21 -15.15
C ILE A 272 -3.69 -22.88 -16.04
N PRO A 273 -4.06 -23.41 -17.21
CA PRO A 273 -3.08 -23.94 -18.14
C PRO A 273 -2.11 -22.82 -18.55
N ALA A 274 -0.81 -23.04 -18.37
CA ALA A 274 0.22 -22.00 -18.57
C ALA A 274 0.19 -21.38 -19.98
N ARG A 275 -0.23 -22.17 -20.99
CA ARG A 275 -0.26 -21.76 -22.40
C ARG A 275 -1.23 -20.59 -22.68
N PRO A 276 -2.54 -20.70 -22.39
CA PRO A 276 -3.45 -19.57 -22.58
C PRO A 276 -3.08 -18.36 -21.73
N LEU A 277 -2.48 -18.56 -20.55
CA LEU A 277 -2.02 -17.45 -19.71
C LEU A 277 -0.87 -16.67 -20.39
N ILE A 278 0.15 -17.37 -20.89
CA ILE A 278 1.26 -16.75 -21.63
C ILE A 278 0.75 -16.07 -22.90
N CYS A 279 -0.15 -16.71 -23.63
CA CYS A 279 -0.75 -16.17 -24.85
C CYS A 279 -1.54 -14.87 -24.57
N PHE A 280 -2.31 -14.86 -23.48
CA PHE A 280 -3.06 -13.70 -23.02
C PHE A 280 -2.15 -12.54 -22.58
N LEU A 281 -1.11 -12.84 -21.78
CA LEU A 281 -0.13 -11.84 -21.35
C LEU A 281 0.63 -11.24 -22.54
N ALA A 282 1.13 -12.07 -23.45
CA ALA A 282 1.80 -11.60 -24.66
C ALA A 282 0.88 -10.73 -25.52
N GLY A 283 -0.39 -11.11 -25.65
CA GLY A 283 -1.40 -10.31 -26.35
C GLY A 283 -1.63 -8.93 -25.71
N LEU A 284 -1.77 -8.88 -24.38
CA LEU A 284 -1.91 -7.62 -23.64
C LEU A 284 -0.67 -6.72 -23.81
N GLU A 285 0.53 -7.29 -23.78
CA GLU A 285 1.76 -6.51 -23.96
C GLU A 285 1.91 -5.98 -25.39
N VAL A 286 1.49 -6.73 -26.41
CA VAL A 286 1.45 -6.22 -27.79
C VAL A 286 0.48 -5.04 -27.90
N VAL A 287 -0.73 -5.17 -27.37
CA VAL A 287 -1.72 -4.07 -27.39
C VAL A 287 -1.19 -2.84 -26.65
N ARG A 288 -0.59 -3.04 -25.46
CA ARG A 288 0.04 -1.96 -24.70
C ARG A 288 1.18 -1.31 -25.48
N GLY A 289 2.04 -2.10 -26.11
CA GLY A 289 3.14 -1.60 -26.93
C GLY A 289 2.66 -0.75 -28.10
N ILE A 290 1.61 -1.18 -28.81
CA ILE A 290 1.01 -0.40 -29.90
C ILE A 290 0.49 0.94 -29.38
N PHE A 291 -0.22 0.93 -28.24
CA PHE A 291 -0.70 2.17 -27.60
C PHE A 291 0.47 3.08 -27.21
N SER A 292 1.53 2.53 -26.61
CA SER A 292 2.72 3.31 -26.25
C SER A 292 3.44 3.90 -27.46
N ILE A 293 3.47 3.24 -28.61
CA ILE A 293 4.03 3.81 -29.85
C ILE A 293 3.20 5.00 -30.33
N VAL A 294 1.86 4.93 -30.25
CA VAL A 294 0.97 6.02 -30.68
C VAL A 294 1.15 7.27 -29.82
N TRP A 295 1.42 7.09 -28.51
CA TRP A 295 1.65 8.19 -27.56
C TRP A 295 3.10 8.64 -27.43
N ALA A 296 4.06 7.93 -28.06
CA ALA A 296 5.47 8.29 -27.93
C ALA A 296 5.82 9.49 -28.81
N GLU A 297 6.20 10.61 -28.18
CA GLU A 297 6.71 11.78 -28.88
C GLU A 297 8.16 11.61 -29.37
N ASN A 298 8.91 10.66 -28.80
CA ASN A 298 10.32 10.45 -29.08
C ASN A 298 10.59 9.18 -29.89
N TRP A 299 11.27 9.33 -31.03
CA TRP A 299 11.63 8.24 -31.93
C TRP A 299 12.47 7.14 -31.27
N ALA A 300 13.35 7.51 -30.32
CA ALA A 300 14.18 6.55 -29.60
C ALA A 300 13.34 5.61 -28.71
N ALA A 301 12.29 6.15 -28.06
CA ALA A 301 11.35 5.36 -27.28
C ALA A 301 10.52 4.43 -28.18
N SER A 302 10.11 4.92 -29.35
CA SER A 302 9.35 4.13 -30.34
C SER A 302 10.11 2.89 -30.82
N VAL A 303 11.43 2.98 -31.03
CA VAL A 303 12.26 1.82 -31.40
C VAL A 303 12.24 0.74 -30.32
N LEU A 304 12.35 1.12 -29.04
CA LEU A 304 12.29 0.17 -27.93
C LEU A 304 10.92 -0.52 -27.83
N PHE A 305 9.84 0.23 -28.01
CA PHE A 305 8.50 -0.35 -28.05
C PHE A 305 8.31 -1.30 -29.24
N PHE A 306 8.88 -0.97 -30.40
CA PHE A 306 8.83 -1.85 -31.58
C PHE A 306 9.54 -3.18 -31.34
N VAL A 307 10.72 -3.16 -30.72
CA VAL A 307 11.45 -4.38 -30.32
C VAL A 307 10.62 -5.20 -29.33
N SER A 308 10.02 -4.55 -28.33
CA SER A 308 9.17 -5.24 -27.35
C SER A 308 7.94 -5.89 -27.99
N ILE A 309 7.24 -5.21 -28.91
CA ILE A 309 6.12 -5.78 -29.66
C ILE A 309 6.57 -6.98 -30.48
N PHE A 310 7.70 -6.88 -31.17
CA PHE A 310 8.22 -7.97 -32.00
C PHE A 310 8.53 -9.22 -31.15
N LEU A 311 9.16 -9.04 -29.99
CA LEU A 311 9.45 -10.12 -29.05
C LEU A 311 8.18 -10.79 -28.53
N ASN A 312 7.18 -9.99 -28.15
CA ASN A 312 5.90 -10.51 -27.67
C ASN A 312 5.08 -11.18 -28.78
N ALA A 313 5.16 -10.70 -30.03
CA ALA A 313 4.56 -11.35 -31.19
C ALA A 313 5.21 -12.72 -31.47
N LEU A 314 6.54 -12.84 -31.36
CA LEU A 314 7.23 -14.14 -31.48
C LEU A 314 6.81 -15.11 -30.37
N LEU A 315 6.64 -14.60 -29.15
CA LEU A 315 6.19 -15.39 -28.00
C LEU A 315 4.75 -15.88 -28.18
N PHE A 316 3.86 -14.98 -28.62
CA PHE A 316 2.49 -15.29 -28.98
C PHE A 316 2.44 -16.37 -30.09
N PHE A 317 3.19 -16.18 -31.18
CA PHE A 317 3.25 -17.13 -32.29
C PHE A 317 3.80 -18.50 -31.87
N GLY A 318 4.87 -18.53 -31.06
CA GLY A 318 5.45 -19.76 -30.52
C GLY A 318 4.48 -20.52 -29.63
N SER A 319 3.73 -19.80 -28.78
CA SER A 319 2.70 -20.38 -27.90
C SER A 319 1.49 -20.91 -28.68
N ALA A 320 1.08 -20.22 -29.75
CA ALA A 320 -0.09 -20.57 -30.55
C ALA A 320 0.15 -21.77 -31.48
N ARG A 321 1.35 -21.88 -32.07
CA ARG A 321 1.70 -22.93 -33.06
C ARG A 321 2.24 -24.22 -32.45
N ASN A 322 2.46 -24.27 -31.13
CA ASN A 322 3.02 -25.43 -30.42
C ASN A 322 4.30 -26.00 -31.08
N ASN A 323 5.14 -25.11 -31.62
CA ASN A 323 6.35 -25.51 -32.32
C ASN A 323 7.53 -25.53 -31.32
N GLU A 324 7.97 -26.72 -30.92
CA GLU A 324 9.01 -26.90 -29.89
C GLU A 324 10.33 -26.14 -30.14
N PRO A 325 10.88 -26.07 -31.37
CA PRO A 325 12.09 -25.29 -31.64
C PRO A 325 11.84 -23.79 -31.42
N ALA A 326 10.68 -23.28 -31.83
CA ALA A 326 10.31 -21.89 -31.63
C ALA A 326 10.14 -21.56 -30.15
N LEU A 327 9.62 -22.52 -29.36
CA LEU A 327 9.47 -22.37 -27.91
C LEU A 327 10.83 -22.38 -27.18
N LYS A 328 11.79 -23.20 -27.63
CA LYS A 328 13.17 -23.18 -27.10
C LYS A 328 13.87 -21.86 -27.41
N TRP A 329 13.67 -21.33 -28.61
CA TRP A 329 14.20 -20.02 -29.00
C TRP A 329 13.53 -18.88 -28.22
N SER A 330 12.21 -18.90 -28.07
CA SER A 330 11.51 -17.88 -27.30
C SER A 330 11.92 -17.90 -25.83
N LEU A 331 12.13 -19.07 -25.22
CA LEU A 331 12.63 -19.17 -23.85
C LEU A 331 14.02 -18.55 -23.69
N ARG A 332 14.95 -18.81 -24.63
CA ARG A 332 16.29 -18.19 -24.61
C ARG A 332 16.21 -16.68 -24.72
N VAL A 333 15.37 -16.19 -25.61
CA VAL A 333 15.17 -14.75 -25.83
C VAL A 333 14.53 -14.09 -24.60
N VAL A 334 13.51 -14.71 -24.00
CA VAL A 334 12.89 -14.24 -22.75
C VAL A 334 13.91 -14.23 -21.62
N LEU A 335 14.74 -15.26 -21.49
CA LEU A 335 15.79 -15.30 -20.46
C LEU A 335 16.79 -14.16 -20.65
N VAL A 336 17.22 -13.87 -21.88
CA VAL A 336 18.06 -12.71 -22.19
C VAL A 336 17.33 -11.41 -21.82
N CYS A 337 16.04 -11.28 -22.13
CA CYS A 337 15.25 -10.09 -21.77
C CYS A 337 15.11 -9.92 -20.25
N VAL A 338 14.90 -11.01 -19.50
CA VAL A 338 14.84 -10.98 -18.03
C VAL A 338 16.19 -10.54 -17.45
N VAL A 339 17.30 -11.03 -18.01
CA VAL A 339 18.65 -10.59 -17.59
C VAL A 339 18.85 -9.11 -17.91
N LEU A 340 18.48 -8.64 -19.10
CA LEU A 340 18.56 -7.22 -19.47
C LEU A 340 17.66 -6.35 -18.58
N ALA A 341 16.44 -6.80 -18.27
CA ALA A 341 15.53 -6.10 -17.37
C ALA A 341 16.10 -6.03 -15.95
N ALA A 342 16.72 -7.11 -15.45
CA ALA A 342 17.41 -7.13 -14.16
C ALA A 342 18.59 -6.15 -14.15
N ILE A 343 19.40 -6.12 -15.22
CA ILE A 343 20.49 -5.15 -15.38
C ILE A 343 19.94 -3.72 -15.40
N GLN A 344 18.87 -3.47 -16.15
CA GLN A 344 18.23 -2.16 -16.22
C GLN A 344 17.68 -1.72 -14.86
N PHE A 345 17.08 -2.64 -14.09
CA PHE A 345 16.62 -2.42 -12.74
C PHE A 345 17.75 -2.12 -11.75
N LEU A 346 18.97 -2.62 -12.00
CA LEU A 346 20.17 -2.27 -11.23
C LEU A 346 20.75 -0.91 -11.63
N ILE A 347 20.73 -0.57 -12.93
CA ILE A 347 21.33 0.67 -13.45
C ILE A 347 20.44 1.89 -13.13
N TRP A 348 19.13 1.78 -13.27
CA TRP A 348 18.21 2.92 -13.15
C TRP A 348 18.25 3.64 -11.79
N PRO A 349 18.19 2.95 -10.64
CA PRO A 349 18.29 3.57 -9.33
C PRO A 349 19.64 4.26 -9.12
N VAL A 350 20.73 3.67 -9.63
CA VAL A 350 22.08 4.26 -9.57
C VAL A 350 22.14 5.53 -10.40
N MET A 351 21.63 5.50 -11.64
CA MET A 351 21.57 6.68 -12.52
C MET A 351 20.70 7.78 -11.91
N TYR A 352 19.52 7.44 -11.38
CA TYR A 352 18.61 8.43 -10.78
C TYR A 352 19.21 9.03 -9.49
N SER A 353 19.86 8.21 -8.66
CA SER A 353 20.57 8.70 -7.47
C SER A 353 21.73 9.63 -7.85
N SER A 354 22.45 9.34 -8.95
CA SER A 354 23.52 10.19 -9.46
C SER A 354 22.99 11.50 -10.03
N LEU A 355 21.88 11.48 -10.75
CA LEU A 355 21.24 12.69 -11.29
C LEU A 355 20.69 13.58 -10.17
N THR A 356 20.10 12.97 -9.14
CA THR A 356 19.60 13.67 -7.96
C THR A 356 20.76 14.25 -7.15
N ALA A 357 21.82 13.48 -6.91
CA ALA A 357 23.01 13.94 -6.20
C ALA A 357 23.79 15.02 -6.97
N SER A 358 23.69 15.03 -8.30
CA SER A 358 24.29 16.07 -9.15
C SER A 358 23.50 17.38 -9.19
N GLY A 359 22.32 17.45 -8.54
CA GLY A 359 21.47 18.65 -8.54
C GLY A 359 20.79 18.95 -9.89
N MET A 360 20.88 18.05 -10.87
CA MET A 360 20.44 18.30 -12.25
C MET A 360 18.90 18.28 -12.41
N ILE A 361 18.18 17.76 -11.41
CA ILE A 361 16.71 17.67 -11.40
C ILE A 361 16.08 18.96 -10.82
N ASP A 362 16.79 19.71 -9.99
CA ASP A 362 16.31 20.98 -9.42
C ASP A 362 16.72 22.16 -10.32
N ASN A 363 16.12 22.25 -11.51
CA ASN A 363 16.33 23.36 -12.45
C ASN A 363 15.76 24.72 -11.97
N SER A 364 15.25 24.84 -10.73
CA SER A 364 14.62 26.07 -10.25
C SER A 364 15.55 27.03 -9.49
N THR A 365 16.78 26.63 -9.13
CA THR A 365 17.68 27.50 -8.35
C THR A 365 19.15 27.32 -8.77
N MET A 366 19.51 27.87 -9.93
CA MET A 366 20.91 28.09 -10.35
C MET A 366 21.70 29.02 -9.40
N VAL A 367 21.09 29.51 -8.31
CA VAL A 367 21.66 30.46 -7.34
C VAL A 367 22.33 29.76 -6.14
N ASP A 368 22.10 28.46 -5.89
CA ASP A 368 22.60 27.76 -4.69
C ASP A 368 23.83 26.84 -4.91
N TYR A 369 24.41 26.82 -6.11
CA TYR A 369 25.54 25.94 -6.42
C TYR A 369 26.83 26.25 -5.64
N GLU A 370 26.99 27.46 -5.09
CA GLU A 370 28.16 27.81 -4.26
C GLU A 370 28.07 27.25 -2.83
N ASP A 371 26.86 26.98 -2.32
CA ASP A 371 26.66 26.49 -0.95
C ASP A 371 26.72 24.95 -0.84
N ASP A 372 26.53 24.24 -1.96
CA ASP A 372 26.61 22.77 -2.01
C ASP A 372 28.04 22.22 -1.88
N LEU A 373 29.06 23.01 -2.22
CA LEU A 373 30.45 22.58 -2.09
C LEU A 373 30.88 22.44 -0.61
N PHE A 374 30.27 23.22 0.28
CA PHE A 374 30.60 23.28 1.71
C PHE A 374 29.65 22.44 2.60
N LYS A 375 28.65 21.75 2.02
CA LYS A 375 27.78 20.89 2.83
C LYS A 375 28.57 19.72 3.44
N PRO A 376 28.37 19.44 4.75
CA PRO A 376 29.05 18.34 5.42
C PRO A 376 28.70 16.99 4.79
N ASP A 377 29.66 16.05 4.80
CA ASP A 377 29.55 14.73 4.15
C ASP A 377 28.32 13.92 4.59
N SER A 378 27.78 14.18 5.78
CA SER A 378 26.55 13.56 6.27
C SER A 378 25.33 13.91 5.41
N THR A 379 25.26 15.14 4.91
CA THR A 379 24.14 15.63 4.09
C THR A 379 24.20 15.04 2.68
N LYS A 380 25.40 14.91 2.10
CA LYS A 380 25.62 14.27 0.80
C LYS A 380 25.18 12.81 0.81
N LYS A 381 25.46 12.07 1.89
CA LYS A 381 24.98 10.69 2.07
C LYS A 381 23.45 10.61 2.14
N GLN A 382 22.79 11.53 2.84
CA GLN A 382 21.32 11.56 2.91
C GLN A 382 20.67 11.85 1.57
N MET A 383 21.23 12.79 0.79
CA MET A 383 20.75 13.11 -0.55
C MET A 383 20.92 11.92 -1.52
N PHE A 384 22.05 11.20 -1.44
CA PHE A 384 22.26 9.99 -2.22
C PHE A 384 21.24 8.89 -1.88
N ILE A 385 21.01 8.63 -0.57
CA ILE A 385 20.03 7.63 -0.14
C ILE A 385 18.61 8.02 -0.59
N ARG A 386 18.24 9.31 -0.48
CA ARG A 386 16.95 9.80 -0.98
C ARG A 386 16.81 9.62 -2.49
N GLY A 387 17.85 9.93 -3.27
CA GLY A 387 17.86 9.70 -4.72
C GLY A 387 17.75 8.23 -5.09
N LEU A 388 18.38 7.34 -4.32
CA LEU A 388 18.32 5.89 -4.51
C LEU A 388 16.91 5.35 -4.20
N ILE A 389 16.30 5.77 -3.09
CA ILE A 389 14.91 5.43 -2.74
C ILE A 389 13.94 5.97 -3.79
N ALA A 390 14.11 7.23 -4.21
CA ALA A 390 13.28 7.85 -5.25
C ALA A 390 13.40 7.09 -6.59
N GLY A 391 14.61 6.67 -6.97
CA GLY A 391 14.83 5.88 -8.19
C GLY A 391 14.15 4.50 -8.15
N TYR A 392 14.18 3.81 -6.99
CA TYR A 392 13.42 2.57 -6.82
C TYR A 392 11.91 2.80 -6.83
N ALA A 393 11.43 3.87 -6.19
CA ALA A 393 10.02 4.24 -6.17
C ALA A 393 9.49 4.61 -7.56
N SER A 394 10.26 5.38 -8.36
CA SER A 394 9.89 5.77 -9.72
C SER A 394 9.95 4.60 -10.71
N SER A 395 10.81 3.62 -10.47
CA SER A 395 10.89 2.40 -11.31
C SER A 395 9.72 1.44 -11.11
N SER A 396 8.93 1.63 -10.04
CA SER A 396 7.80 0.77 -9.73
C SER A 396 6.59 1.17 -10.58
N PRO A 397 6.09 0.31 -11.49
CA PRO A 397 4.96 0.63 -12.37
C PRO A 397 3.65 0.91 -11.62
N LEU A 398 3.57 0.57 -10.33
CA LEU A 398 2.43 0.83 -9.45
C LEU A 398 2.28 2.30 -9.02
N LEU A 399 3.33 3.12 -9.10
CA LEU A 399 3.31 4.53 -8.71
C LEU A 399 3.21 5.49 -9.90
N SER A 400 3.44 5.03 -11.14
CA SER A 400 3.43 5.89 -12.33
C SER A 400 2.01 6.21 -12.86
N SER A 401 0.94 5.67 -12.26
CA SER A 401 -0.44 5.94 -12.69
C SER A 401 -1.11 7.11 -11.96
N SER A 402 -0.39 7.82 -11.09
CA SER A 402 -0.89 8.99 -10.38
C SER A 402 -0.10 10.25 -10.77
N GLU A 403 -0.09 10.59 -12.07
CA GLU A 403 0.17 11.99 -12.44
C GLU A 403 -1.12 12.80 -12.26
N PRO A 404 -1.09 13.93 -11.54
CA PRO A 404 -2.17 14.89 -11.57
C PRO A 404 -2.17 15.56 -12.95
N ASN A 405 -3.24 15.38 -13.72
CA ASN A 405 -3.50 16.21 -14.91
C ASN A 405 -3.54 17.68 -14.46
N PHE A 406 -2.55 18.46 -14.90
CA PHE A 406 -2.57 19.93 -14.87
C PHE A 406 -2.99 20.49 -16.22
#